data_AF-A0A8J4CP19-F1
#
_entry.id   AF-A0A8J4CP19-F1
#
_cell.length_a   1.000
_cell.length_b   1.000
_cell.length_c   1.000
_cell.angle_alpha   90.00
_cell.angle_beta   90.00
_cell.angle_gamma   90.00
#
_symmetry.space_group_name_H-M   'P 1'
#
loop_
_entity.id
_entity.type
_entity.pdbx_description
1 polymer ?
#
loop_
_entity_poly.entity_id
_entity_poly.type
_entity_poly.pdbx_seq_one_letter_code
_entity_poly.pdbx_strand_id
1 'polypeptide(L)'
;MQSTGPHNMPKFTYDEFPFFQQTAYKALTNLQQCKEYAKGCFPITHALSILRNMPVPGSSFAAWHKEQLPTLEQDAEVWLVAKDPSARFDGETLVDFYVHKLEKHFEPEMVSSKVSQYIPLRQGTTLPKSYLRQVRELVPYIMEHYPLSTKERRYVMCLETHIRDHVLGKYGSVDNKLCYER
;
A
#
# COMPACT_ATOMS: atom_id res chain seq x y z
N MET A 1 -20.65 20.74 32.56
CA MET A 1 -20.53 20.17 31.20
C MET A 1 -19.10 20.38 30.74
N GLN A 2 -18.25 19.36 30.91
CA GLN A 2 -16.85 19.43 30.49
C GLN A 2 -16.76 19.02 29.02
N SER A 3 -16.21 19.93 28.21
CA SER A 3 -15.83 19.70 26.82
C SER A 3 -14.68 18.68 26.79
N THR A 4 -14.97 17.46 26.33
CA THR A 4 -13.94 16.47 26.01
C THR A 4 -13.41 16.78 24.62
N GLY A 5 -12.24 17.42 24.56
CA GLY A 5 -11.50 17.64 23.31
C GLY A 5 -11.15 16.32 22.60
N PRO A 6 -10.73 16.38 21.32
CA PRO A 6 -10.42 15.20 20.51
C PRO A 6 -9.05 14.64 20.93
N HIS A 7 -8.99 13.99 22.09
CA HIS A 7 -7.80 13.34 22.59
C HIS A 7 -7.89 11.83 22.38
N ASN A 8 -6.94 11.31 21.59
CA ASN A 8 -6.62 9.89 21.39
C ASN A 8 -7.72 9.02 20.75
N MET A 9 -8.11 9.33 19.52
CA MET A 9 -8.62 8.27 18.65
C MET A 9 -7.45 7.37 18.24
N PRO A 10 -7.55 6.03 18.38
CA PRO A 10 -6.55 5.12 17.83
C PRO A 10 -6.43 5.37 16.33
N LYS A 11 -5.22 5.71 15.89
CA LYS A 11 -4.92 5.92 14.47
C LYS A 11 -4.83 4.55 13.83
N PHE A 12 -5.66 4.33 12.82
CA PHE A 12 -5.47 3.20 11.93
C PHE A 12 -4.40 3.56 10.91
N THR A 13 -3.32 2.79 10.83
CA THR A 13 -2.19 3.07 9.91
C THR A 13 -2.09 2.02 8.80
N TYR A 14 -1.25 2.28 7.80
CA TYR A 14 -0.90 1.30 6.77
C TYR A 14 -0.47 -0.07 7.34
N ASP A 15 0.13 -0.14 8.53
CA ASP A 15 0.58 -1.42 9.13
C ASP A 15 -0.60 -2.33 9.53
N GLU A 16 -1.78 -1.76 9.76
CA GLU A 16 -3.01 -2.50 10.10
C GLU A 16 -3.82 -2.88 8.85
N PHE A 17 -3.50 -2.29 7.69
CA PHE A 17 -4.19 -2.54 6.43
C PHE A 17 -4.14 -4.02 5.97
N PRO A 18 -3.00 -4.74 6.03
CA PRO A 18 -2.96 -6.15 5.66
C PRO A 18 -3.87 -7.03 6.52
N PHE A 19 -3.99 -6.73 7.82
CA PHE A 19 -4.87 -7.46 8.72
C PHE A 19 -6.35 -7.21 8.38
N PHE A 20 -6.70 -5.96 8.05
CA PHE A 20 -8.02 -5.62 7.54
C PHE A 20 -8.34 -6.40 6.26
N GLN A 21 -7.44 -6.39 5.28
CA GLN A 21 -7.61 -7.07 4.00
C GLN A 21 -7.87 -8.56 4.20
N GLN A 22 -7.06 -9.23 5.03
CA GLN A 22 -7.24 -10.64 5.37
C GLN A 22 -8.59 -10.91 6.05
N THR A 23 -9.01 -10.04 6.97
CA THR A 23 -10.28 -10.18 7.68
C THR A 23 -11.46 -10.04 6.73
N ALA A 24 -11.42 -9.05 5.83
CA ALA A 24 -12.44 -8.83 4.81
C ALA A 24 -12.60 -10.05 3.88
N TYR A 25 -11.49 -10.52 3.30
CA TYR A 25 -11.52 -11.67 2.41
C TYR A 25 -11.93 -12.96 3.13
N LYS A 26 -11.48 -13.19 4.36
CA LYS A 26 -11.92 -14.34 5.16
C LYS A 26 -13.42 -14.32 5.41
N ALA A 27 -14.00 -13.16 5.73
CA ALA A 27 -15.44 -13.02 5.92
C ALA A 27 -16.22 -13.34 4.63
N LEU A 28 -15.72 -12.88 3.48
CA LEU A 28 -16.32 -13.20 2.18
C LEU A 28 -16.22 -14.68 1.84
N THR A 29 -15.04 -15.29 2.01
CA THR A 29 -14.84 -16.72 1.75
C THR A 29 -15.77 -17.57 2.61
N ASN A 30 -15.95 -17.21 3.89
CA ASN A 30 -16.89 -17.92 4.76
C ASN A 30 -18.34 -17.82 4.25
N LEU A 31 -18.75 -16.65 3.74
CA LEU A 31 -20.09 -16.48 3.17
C LEU A 31 -20.25 -17.22 1.84
N GLN A 32 -19.24 -17.21 0.96
CA GLN A 32 -19.26 -17.98 -0.30
C GLN A 32 -19.42 -19.49 -0.05
N GLN A 33 -18.87 -20.00 1.05
CA GLN A 33 -19.00 -21.40 1.46
C GLN A 33 -20.41 -21.75 1.96
N CYS A 34 -21.28 -20.78 2.24
CA CYS A 34 -22.68 -21.05 2.54
C CYS A 34 -23.38 -21.59 1.28
N LYS A 35 -24.15 -22.68 1.43
CA LYS A 35 -24.81 -23.42 0.33
C LYS A 35 -25.66 -22.55 -0.61
N GLU A 36 -26.11 -21.39 -0.14
CA GLU A 36 -26.92 -20.42 -0.90
C GLU A 36 -26.11 -19.67 -1.97
N TYR A 37 -24.80 -19.50 -1.78
CA TYR A 37 -23.94 -18.66 -2.65
C TYR A 37 -22.97 -19.47 -3.53
N ALA A 38 -22.89 -20.79 -3.33
CA ALA A 38 -22.06 -21.71 -4.10
C ALA A 38 -22.41 -21.79 -5.61
N LYS A 39 -23.47 -21.10 -6.07
CA LYS A 39 -23.98 -21.10 -7.46
C LYS A 39 -23.67 -19.84 -8.27
N GLY A 40 -22.69 -19.04 -7.87
CA GLY A 40 -21.98 -18.17 -8.81
C GLY A 40 -22.41 -16.71 -8.90
N CYS A 41 -22.82 -16.09 -7.78
CA CYS A 41 -22.62 -14.66 -7.54
C CYS A 41 -22.86 -14.33 -6.06
N PHE A 42 -21.95 -13.57 -5.47
CA PHE A 42 -22.09 -13.07 -4.11
C PHE A 42 -22.94 -11.78 -4.10
N PRO A 43 -24.02 -11.67 -3.30
CA PRO A 43 -24.87 -10.48 -3.32
C PRO A 43 -24.17 -9.24 -2.74
N ILE A 44 -24.35 -8.10 -3.42
CA ILE A 44 -23.85 -6.78 -3.01
C ILE A 44 -24.33 -6.41 -1.60
N THR A 45 -25.59 -6.72 -1.25
CA THR A 45 -26.17 -6.44 0.07
C THR A 45 -25.41 -7.12 1.21
N HIS A 46 -24.92 -8.33 1.00
CA HIS A 46 -24.10 -9.05 1.98
C HIS A 46 -22.68 -8.48 2.05
N ALA A 47 -22.07 -8.13 0.91
CA ALA A 47 -20.80 -7.43 0.89
C ALA A 47 -20.85 -6.13 1.70
N LEU A 48 -21.86 -5.28 1.45
CA LEU A 48 -22.08 -4.04 2.20
C LEU A 48 -22.28 -4.30 3.69
N SER A 49 -22.99 -5.37 4.06
CA SER A 49 -23.17 -5.74 5.47
C SER A 49 -21.85 -6.08 6.15
N ILE A 50 -20.96 -6.84 5.48
CA ILE A 50 -19.60 -7.11 5.99
C ILE A 50 -18.85 -5.78 6.13
N LEU A 51 -18.74 -5.01 5.06
CA LEU A 51 -17.95 -3.78 5.02
C LEU A 51 -18.38 -2.79 6.11
N ARG A 52 -19.70 -2.61 6.32
CA ARG A 52 -20.27 -1.75 7.37
C ARG A 52 -19.79 -2.10 8.78
N ASN A 53 -19.55 -3.38 9.05
CA ASN A 53 -19.17 -3.86 10.38
C ASN A 53 -17.66 -3.96 10.60
N MET A 54 -16.83 -3.66 9.59
CA MET A 54 -15.38 -3.82 9.71
C MET A 54 -14.60 -2.71 10.45
N PRO A 55 -14.96 -1.42 10.44
CA PRO A 55 -14.11 -0.41 11.08
C PRO A 55 -14.12 -0.59 12.60
N VAL A 56 -12.96 -0.41 13.24
CA VAL A 56 -12.87 -0.34 14.71
C VAL A 56 -13.58 0.95 15.15
N PRO A 57 -14.68 0.89 15.93
CA PRO A 57 -15.41 2.08 16.35
C PRO A 57 -14.49 3.06 17.11
N GLY A 58 -14.57 4.34 16.78
CA GLY A 58 -13.78 5.40 17.42
C GLY A 58 -12.36 5.58 16.87
N SER A 59 -11.95 4.83 15.84
CA SER A 59 -10.70 5.07 15.11
C SER A 59 -10.84 6.18 14.05
N SER A 60 -9.71 6.75 13.62
CA SER A 60 -9.67 7.64 12.44
C SER A 60 -10.20 6.95 11.18
N PHE A 61 -10.01 5.63 11.09
CA PHE A 61 -10.55 4.80 10.01
C PHE A 61 -12.07 4.72 10.02
N ALA A 62 -12.70 4.67 11.20
CA ALA A 62 -14.16 4.67 11.29
C ALA A 62 -14.78 5.98 10.75
N ALA A 63 -14.11 7.12 10.96
CA ALA A 63 -14.56 8.39 10.40
C ALA A 63 -14.45 8.38 8.87
N TRP A 64 -13.29 8.03 8.31
CA TRP A 64 -13.10 7.91 6.87
C TRP A 64 -14.07 6.90 6.24
N HIS A 65 -14.22 5.72 6.83
CA HIS A 65 -15.11 4.67 6.33
C HIS A 65 -16.58 5.12 6.30
N LYS A 66 -17.03 5.84 7.33
CA LYS A 66 -18.38 6.42 7.37
C LYS A 66 -18.63 7.38 6.22
N GLU A 67 -17.63 8.13 5.78
CA GLU A 67 -17.72 9.03 4.63
C GLU A 67 -17.73 8.28 3.29
N GLN A 68 -17.07 7.12 3.20
CA GLN A 68 -17.01 6.34 1.97
C GLN A 68 -18.27 5.49 1.71
N LEU A 69 -18.89 4.96 2.77
CA LEU A 69 -20.03 4.04 2.66
C LEU A 69 -21.20 4.52 1.77
N PRO A 70 -21.62 5.80 1.79
CA PRO A 70 -22.76 6.25 1.01
C PRO A 70 -22.57 6.18 -0.51
N THR A 71 -21.35 6.35 -1.00
CA THR A 71 -21.05 6.35 -2.46
C THR A 71 -20.41 5.06 -2.92
N LEU A 72 -20.13 4.13 -2.01
CA LEU A 72 -19.26 2.99 -2.27
C LEU A 72 -19.75 2.10 -3.42
N GLU A 73 -21.05 1.82 -3.48
CA GLU A 73 -21.65 0.98 -4.52
C GLU A 73 -21.57 1.66 -5.90
N GLN A 74 -21.98 2.93 -5.98
CA GLN A 74 -21.92 3.71 -7.21
C GLN A 74 -20.48 3.87 -7.73
N ASP A 75 -19.54 4.17 -6.83
CA ASP A 75 -18.13 4.31 -7.20
C ASP A 75 -17.55 2.96 -7.70
N ALA A 76 -17.98 1.84 -7.11
CA ALA A 76 -17.57 0.49 -7.52
C ALA A 76 -18.10 0.11 -8.90
N GLU A 77 -19.34 0.47 -9.22
CA GLU A 77 -19.92 0.27 -10.56
C GLU A 77 -19.14 1.06 -11.62
N VAL A 78 -18.84 2.34 -11.35
CA VAL A 78 -18.05 3.17 -12.26
C VAL A 78 -16.64 2.60 -12.45
N TRP A 79 -16.02 2.13 -11.36
CA TRP A 79 -14.72 1.48 -11.41
C TRP A 79 -14.74 0.17 -12.22
N LEU A 80 -15.78 -0.65 -12.05
CA LEU A 80 -15.96 -1.89 -12.82
C LEU A 80 -16.08 -1.59 -14.30
N VAL A 81 -16.96 -0.67 -14.69
CA VAL A 81 -17.18 -0.30 -16.10
C VAL A 81 -15.90 0.22 -16.74
N ALA A 82 -15.07 0.97 -16.00
CA ALA A 82 -13.78 1.44 -16.48
C ALA A 82 -12.74 0.32 -16.64
N LYS A 83 -12.81 -0.74 -15.82
CA LYS A 83 -11.88 -1.87 -15.82
C LYS A 83 -12.27 -2.95 -16.84
N ASP A 84 -13.55 -3.31 -16.86
CA ASP A 84 -14.15 -4.29 -17.77
C ASP A 84 -15.66 -3.99 -17.92
N PRO A 85 -16.09 -3.37 -19.03
CA PRO A 85 -17.49 -3.06 -19.30
C PRO A 85 -18.41 -4.29 -19.38
N SER A 86 -17.85 -5.49 -19.57
CA SER A 86 -18.60 -6.74 -19.71
C SER A 86 -18.73 -7.53 -18.40
N ALA A 87 -17.98 -7.13 -17.37
CA ALA A 87 -18.00 -7.79 -16.08
C ALA A 87 -19.32 -7.53 -15.34
N ARG A 88 -19.78 -8.56 -14.62
CA ARG A 88 -20.97 -8.47 -13.79
C ARG A 88 -20.62 -7.81 -12.46
N PHE A 89 -21.37 -6.78 -12.08
CA PHE A 89 -21.24 -6.20 -10.75
C PHE A 89 -21.83 -7.13 -9.69
N ASP A 90 -20.99 -7.52 -8.73
CA ASP A 90 -21.35 -8.37 -7.62
C ASP A 90 -20.60 -7.97 -6.34
N GLY A 91 -20.87 -8.69 -5.26
CA GLY A 91 -20.27 -8.38 -3.96
C GLY A 91 -18.76 -8.61 -3.89
N GLU A 92 -18.19 -9.48 -4.73
CA GLU A 92 -16.72 -9.64 -4.83
C GLU A 92 -16.11 -8.38 -5.43
N THR A 93 -16.70 -7.90 -6.53
CA THR A 93 -16.30 -6.64 -7.17
C THR A 93 -16.36 -5.45 -6.22
N LEU A 94 -17.40 -5.39 -5.37
CA LEU A 94 -17.54 -4.33 -4.37
C LEU A 94 -16.42 -4.34 -3.33
N VAL A 95 -16.00 -5.52 -2.86
CA VAL A 95 -14.89 -5.63 -1.92
C VAL A 95 -13.57 -5.32 -2.60
N ASP A 96 -13.34 -5.83 -3.81
CA ASP A 96 -12.14 -5.50 -4.58
C ASP A 96 -12.00 -3.98 -4.76
N PHE A 97 -13.09 -3.31 -5.10
CA PHE A 97 -13.11 -1.85 -5.19
C PHE A 97 -12.82 -1.18 -3.84
N TYR A 98 -13.41 -1.66 -2.75
CA TYR A 98 -13.17 -1.12 -1.42
C TYR A 98 -11.70 -1.28 -1.00
N VAL A 99 -11.09 -2.43 -1.27
CA VAL A 99 -9.65 -2.69 -1.05
C VAL A 99 -8.81 -1.72 -1.88
N HIS A 100 -9.12 -1.54 -3.17
CA HIS A 100 -8.44 -0.57 -4.03
C HIS A 100 -8.55 0.87 -3.48
N LYS A 101 -9.71 1.25 -2.95
CA LYS A 101 -9.93 2.58 -2.33
C LYS A 101 -9.08 2.76 -1.07
N LEU A 102 -8.94 1.71 -0.27
CA LEU A 102 -8.07 1.69 0.91
C LEU A 102 -6.59 1.77 0.53
N GLU A 103 -6.14 1.00 -0.46
CA GLU A 103 -4.76 1.04 -0.93
C GLU A 103 -4.38 2.46 -1.34
N LYS A 104 -5.25 3.15 -2.08
CA LYS A 104 -5.06 4.56 -2.43
C LYS A 104 -5.07 5.50 -1.23
N HIS A 105 -5.90 5.23 -0.23
CA HIS A 105 -5.95 6.06 0.98
C HIS A 105 -4.65 5.97 1.78
N PHE A 106 -4.08 4.78 1.90
CA PHE A 106 -2.84 4.54 2.66
C PHE A 106 -1.57 4.60 1.80
N GLU A 107 -1.69 4.77 0.48
CA GLU A 107 -0.55 4.88 -0.43
C GLU A 107 0.47 5.94 0.02
N PRO A 108 0.08 7.16 0.47
CA PRO A 108 1.04 8.13 0.98
C PRO A 108 1.82 7.66 2.22
N GLU A 109 1.16 6.96 3.15
CA GLU A 109 1.80 6.39 4.34
C GLU A 109 2.75 5.25 3.97
N MET A 110 2.31 4.36 3.08
CA MET A 110 3.15 3.28 2.53
C MET A 110 4.39 3.86 1.87
N VAL A 111 4.24 4.83 0.97
CA VAL A 111 5.33 5.47 0.25
C VAL A 111 6.29 6.15 1.23
N SER A 112 5.78 6.90 2.21
CA SER A 112 6.59 7.50 3.28
C SER A 112 7.40 6.46 4.06
N SER A 113 6.79 5.31 4.39
CA SER A 113 7.46 4.19 5.05
C SER A 113 8.56 3.58 4.16
N LYS A 114 8.29 3.36 2.87
CA LYS A 114 9.28 2.82 1.90
C LYS A 114 10.43 3.80 1.66
N VAL A 115 10.16 5.10 1.58
CA VAL A 115 11.19 6.15 1.51
C VAL A 115 12.05 6.14 2.77
N SER A 116 11.44 6.01 3.95
CA SER A 116 12.15 5.94 5.24
C SER A 116 13.04 4.69 5.35
N GLN A 117 12.67 3.58 4.71
CA GLN A 117 13.51 2.39 4.58
C GLN A 117 14.64 2.59 3.57
N TYR A 118 14.37 3.29 2.47
CA TYR A 118 15.33 3.51 1.39
C TYR A 118 16.46 4.48 1.75
N ILE A 119 16.16 5.57 2.47
CA ILE A 119 17.15 6.61 2.81
C ILE A 119 18.38 6.03 3.53
N PRO A 120 18.26 5.26 4.63
CA PRO A 120 19.40 4.71 5.33
C PRO A 120 20.00 3.48 4.64
N LEU A 121 19.37 2.94 3.60
CA LEU A 121 19.82 1.70 2.97
C LEU A 121 21.23 1.84 2.40
N ARG A 122 22.14 0.98 2.87
CA ARG A 122 23.53 0.83 2.43
C ARG A 122 23.82 -0.66 2.32
N GLN A 123 24.82 -1.02 1.52
CA GLN A 123 25.23 -2.42 1.43
C GLN A 123 25.73 -2.94 2.79
N GLY A 124 26.64 -2.22 3.44
CA GLY A 124 27.24 -2.66 4.69
C GLY A 124 27.91 -4.03 4.55
N THR A 125 27.78 -4.87 5.58
CA THR A 125 28.31 -6.24 5.57
C THR A 125 27.51 -7.22 4.71
N THR A 126 26.40 -6.78 4.07
CA THR A 126 25.57 -7.67 3.27
C THR A 126 26.17 -7.93 1.88
N LEU A 127 25.83 -9.08 1.29
CA LEU A 127 26.22 -9.38 -0.09
C LEU A 127 25.64 -8.31 -1.04
N PRO A 128 26.40 -7.87 -2.05
CA PRO A 128 25.94 -6.83 -2.98
C PRO A 128 24.64 -7.23 -3.70
N LYS A 129 24.43 -8.51 -3.99
CA LYS A 129 23.17 -9.02 -4.57
C LYS A 129 21.96 -8.79 -3.65
N SER A 130 22.14 -8.96 -2.34
CA SER A 130 21.08 -8.75 -1.34
C SER A 130 20.72 -7.28 -1.20
N TYR A 131 21.72 -6.40 -1.23
CA TYR A 131 21.51 -4.96 -1.26
C TYR A 131 20.76 -4.52 -2.54
N LEU A 132 21.20 -4.97 -3.72
CA LEU A 132 20.52 -4.64 -4.98
C LEU A 132 19.08 -5.17 -5.05
N ARG A 133 18.80 -6.33 -4.43
CA ARG A 133 17.44 -6.85 -4.32
C ARG A 133 16.56 -5.92 -3.48
N GLN A 134 17.02 -5.53 -2.28
CA GLN A 134 16.28 -4.59 -1.42
C GLN A 134 16.04 -3.26 -2.11
N VAL A 135 17.05 -2.73 -2.80
CA VAL A 135 16.90 -1.52 -3.61
C VAL A 135 15.79 -1.70 -4.64
N ARG A 136 15.84 -2.78 -5.45
CA ARG A 136 14.85 -3.08 -6.50
C ARG A 136 13.42 -3.16 -5.98
N GLU A 137 13.23 -3.72 -4.79
CA GLU A 137 11.92 -3.81 -4.13
C GLU A 137 11.38 -2.42 -3.73
N LEU A 138 12.26 -1.48 -3.36
CA LEU A 138 11.87 -0.14 -2.95
C LEU A 138 11.72 0.84 -4.13
N VAL A 139 12.40 0.60 -5.26
CA VAL A 139 12.41 1.51 -6.42
C VAL A 139 11.01 1.98 -6.84
N PRO A 140 10.00 1.10 -7.03
CA PRO A 140 8.69 1.51 -7.53
C PRO A 140 8.04 2.61 -6.70
N TYR A 141 8.21 2.57 -5.38
CA TYR A 141 7.60 3.49 -4.42
C TYR A 141 8.33 4.82 -4.29
N ILE A 142 9.58 4.89 -4.76
CA ILE A 142 10.41 6.11 -4.70
C ILE A 142 10.61 6.73 -6.09
N MET A 143 10.03 6.12 -7.14
CA MET A 143 10.32 6.51 -8.53
C MET A 143 9.93 7.96 -8.82
N GLU A 144 8.83 8.42 -8.24
CA GLU A 144 8.31 9.78 -8.43
C GLU A 144 9.02 10.82 -7.56
N HIS A 145 9.66 10.40 -6.46
CA HIS A 145 10.29 11.32 -5.50
C HIS A 145 11.72 11.71 -5.85
N TYR A 146 12.39 10.98 -6.74
CA TYR A 146 13.78 11.24 -7.10
C TYR A 146 14.01 11.15 -8.62
N PRO A 147 14.86 11.99 -9.20
CA PRO A 147 15.34 11.81 -10.57
C PRO A 147 16.08 10.47 -10.73
N LEU A 148 16.01 9.84 -11.91
CA LEU A 148 16.72 8.60 -12.21
C LEU A 148 18.23 8.71 -11.91
N SER A 149 18.86 9.81 -12.31
CA SER A 149 20.27 10.10 -12.06
C SER A 149 20.64 10.14 -10.58
N THR A 150 19.73 10.63 -9.72
CA THR A 150 19.94 10.66 -8.26
C THR A 150 19.88 9.26 -7.65
N LYS A 151 19.01 8.39 -8.18
CA LYS A 151 18.86 7.00 -7.73
C LYS A 151 20.07 6.17 -8.13
N GLU A 152 20.48 6.23 -9.40
CA GLU A 152 21.65 5.50 -9.91
C GLU A 152 22.92 5.87 -9.15
N ARG A 153 23.10 7.18 -8.89
CA ARG A 153 24.18 7.69 -8.04
C ARG A 153 24.11 7.10 -6.64
N ARG A 154 22.94 7.10 -6.00
CA ARG A 154 22.78 6.53 -4.66
C ARG A 154 23.11 5.03 -4.66
N TYR A 155 22.67 4.28 -5.67
CA TYR A 155 22.90 2.83 -5.75
C TYR A 155 24.38 2.51 -5.72
N VAL A 156 25.18 3.20 -6.53
CA VAL A 156 26.62 3.00 -6.62
C VAL A 156 27.32 3.51 -5.36
N MET A 157 26.96 4.69 -4.87
CA MET A 157 27.64 5.30 -3.73
C MET A 157 27.39 4.58 -2.40
N CYS A 158 26.28 3.87 -2.29
CA CYS A 158 25.89 3.11 -1.11
C CYS A 158 26.41 1.67 -1.11
N LEU A 159 27.18 1.26 -2.13
CA LEU A 159 27.95 0.01 -2.12
C LEU A 159 29.15 0.13 -1.17
N GLU A 160 29.65 -1.03 -0.73
CA GLU A 160 30.90 -1.13 -0.01
C GLU A 160 32.06 -0.57 -0.84
N THR A 161 33.01 0.10 -0.19
CA THR A 161 34.06 0.88 -0.86
C THR A 161 34.77 0.10 -1.95
N HIS A 162 35.24 -1.12 -1.65
CA HIS A 162 35.96 -1.95 -2.62
C HIS A 162 35.11 -2.35 -3.85
N ILE A 163 33.80 -2.52 -3.67
CA ILE A 163 32.86 -2.85 -4.75
C ILE A 163 32.53 -1.60 -5.55
N ARG A 164 32.27 -0.49 -4.86
CA ARG A 164 32.04 0.82 -5.48
C ARG A 164 33.20 1.19 -6.38
N ASP A 165 34.43 1.09 -5.88
CA ASP A 165 35.63 1.46 -6.62
C ASP A 165 35.81 0.56 -7.85
N HIS A 166 35.53 -0.73 -7.73
CA HIS A 166 35.53 -1.66 -8.86
C HIS A 166 34.43 -1.33 -9.90
N VAL A 167 33.22 -0.98 -9.46
CA VAL A 167 32.11 -0.58 -10.34
C VAL A 167 32.43 0.72 -11.07
N LEU A 168 32.90 1.75 -10.36
CA LEU A 168 33.28 3.04 -10.94
C LEU A 168 34.46 2.90 -11.90
N GLY A 169 35.46 2.08 -11.56
CA GLY A 169 36.60 1.78 -12.43
C GLY A 169 36.20 1.06 -13.73
N LYS A 170 35.13 0.26 -13.69
CA LYS A 170 34.65 -0.51 -14.86
C LYS A 170 33.63 0.25 -15.72
N TYR A 171 32.76 1.05 -15.12
CA TYR A 171 31.61 1.65 -15.79
C TYR A 171 31.64 3.19 -15.85
N GLY A 172 32.66 3.83 -15.28
CA GLY A 172 32.85 5.28 -15.29
C GLY A 172 32.35 5.99 -14.04
N SER A 173 32.85 7.21 -13.83
CA SER A 173 32.59 8.02 -12.63
C SER A 173 31.15 8.53 -12.59
N VAL A 174 30.40 8.14 -11.56
CA VAL A 174 29.23 8.92 -11.15
C VAL A 174 29.76 10.12 -10.37
N ASP A 175 29.48 11.33 -10.83
CA ASP A 175 29.90 12.59 -10.21
C ASP A 175 29.56 12.55 -8.68
N ASN A 176 30.31 13.18 -7.77
CA ASN A 176 30.49 12.66 -6.40
C ASN A 176 29.64 13.27 -5.25
N LYS A 177 28.61 14.06 -5.52
CA LYS A 177 27.86 14.78 -4.46
C LYS A 177 26.52 14.11 -4.17
N LEU A 178 26.35 13.44 -3.01
CA LEU A 178 25.07 13.25 -2.28
C LEU A 178 25.09 12.19 -1.15
N CYS A 179 26.24 11.65 -0.73
CA CYS A 179 26.24 10.68 0.39
C CYS A 179 26.55 11.27 1.77
N TYR A 180 26.83 12.58 1.87
CA TYR A 180 27.30 13.21 3.11
C TYR A 180 26.53 14.44 3.58
N GLU A 181 25.40 14.79 2.95
CA GLU A 181 24.54 15.81 3.54
C GLU A 181 23.68 15.12 4.62
N ARG A 182 24.21 15.19 5.85
CA ARG A 182 23.51 14.95 7.12
C ARG A 182 22.49 16.05 7.36
#